data_AF-A0A936QRF3-F1
#
_entry.id   AF-A0A936QRF3-F1
#
_cell.length_a   1.000
_cell.length_b   1.000
_cell.length_c   1.000
_cell.angle_alpha   90.00
_cell.angle_beta   90.00
_cell.angle_gamma   90.00
#
_symmetry.space_group_name_H-M   'P 1'
#
loop_
_entity.id
_entity.type
_entity.pdbx_description
1 polymer ?
#
loop_
_entity_poly.entity_id
_entity_poly.type
_entity_poly.pdbx_seq_one_letter_code
_entity_poly.pdbx_strand_id
1 'polypeptide(L)'
;MTTSFISCSKEQKTPPVTEKKSDTSKTKNTVSENSINSAGKQLFYMKSKENNIACSDCHNDGSNTSNSLTKYFSDITGADKRTSTYHGRFTGEEVARNAGGATVCWETYLKMKTPMTEDQIKSLNEYYSSLKSLTSLTEIKYETIALPVKDKVKLKEEQKTIMGLKGDPTKGEADFKNNCAFCHGENSNIKKVPSLFDEFEGNVKSITYNIRFGNGSMPFYKKSVLSDQDIADISAYILKKNGQ
;
A
#
# COMPACT_ATOMS: atom_id res chain seq x y z
N MET A 1 5.99 25.90 88.17
CA MET A 1 7.28 26.20 87.52
C MET A 1 7.00 26.23 86.03
N THR A 2 6.77 27.41 85.43
CA THR A 2 7.77 28.20 84.68
C THR A 2 8.44 27.36 83.58
N THR A 3 8.43 27.66 82.29
CA THR A 3 8.14 28.89 81.53
C THR A 3 8.26 28.54 80.03
N SER A 4 7.39 29.12 79.20
CA SER A 4 7.67 29.76 77.89
C SER A 4 8.24 28.93 76.70
N PHE A 5 8.10 29.29 75.41
CA PHE A 5 7.90 30.57 74.73
C PHE A 5 7.28 30.43 73.31
N ILE A 6 6.52 31.46 72.95
CA ILE A 6 6.42 32.18 71.65
C ILE A 6 5.48 31.67 70.52
N SER A 7 4.60 32.63 70.21
CA SER A 7 3.50 32.75 69.22
C SER A 7 4.00 33.13 67.82
N CYS A 8 3.24 32.80 66.75
CA CYS A 8 2.66 33.81 65.84
C CYS A 8 1.67 33.24 64.78
N SER A 9 0.43 33.73 64.87
CA SER A 9 -0.63 34.03 63.86
C SER A 9 -0.56 33.44 62.44
N LYS A 10 -1.55 32.66 61.97
CA LYS A 10 -2.90 33.01 61.42
C LYS A 10 -2.88 33.59 60.00
N GLU A 11 -3.51 32.88 59.06
CA GLU A 11 -4.41 33.50 58.09
C GLU A 11 -5.55 32.56 57.68
N GLN A 12 -6.74 33.14 57.58
CA GLN A 12 -8.05 32.50 57.73
C GLN A 12 -8.68 32.10 56.38
N LYS A 13 -9.29 30.91 56.38
CA LYS A 13 -10.34 30.51 55.44
C LYS A 13 -11.63 31.30 55.71
N THR A 14 -12.39 31.60 54.67
CA THR A 14 -13.86 31.66 54.76
C THR A 14 -14.51 31.35 53.41
N PRO A 15 -15.70 30.70 53.38
CA PRO A 15 -16.24 30.02 52.20
C PRO A 15 -17.55 30.70 51.71
N PRO A 16 -18.50 30.00 51.05
CA PRO A 16 -18.99 30.27 49.70
C PRO A 16 -20.37 31.00 49.68
N VAL A 17 -20.93 31.25 48.49
CA VAL A 17 -22.38 31.09 48.14
C VAL A 17 -22.69 31.63 46.71
N THR A 18 -23.35 30.75 45.93
CA THR A 18 -24.24 30.87 44.74
C THR A 18 -24.27 32.09 43.81
N GLU A 19 -24.29 31.87 42.48
CA GLU A 19 -25.50 31.97 41.62
C GLU A 19 -25.26 31.68 40.12
N LYS A 20 -26.35 31.18 39.48
CA LYS A 20 -26.83 31.35 38.09
C LYS A 20 -26.16 30.70 36.86
N LYS A 21 -27.04 29.97 36.15
CA LYS A 21 -26.97 29.57 34.73
C LYS A 21 -26.99 30.79 33.79
N SER A 22 -26.18 30.75 32.74
CA SER A 22 -26.57 31.23 31.41
C SER A 22 -25.86 30.41 30.33
N ASP A 23 -26.66 29.79 29.48
CA ASP A 23 -26.28 29.25 28.18
C ASP A 23 -25.80 30.39 27.27
N THR A 24 -24.66 30.23 26.60
CA THR A 24 -24.49 30.61 25.19
C THR A 24 -23.15 30.10 24.66
N SER A 25 -23.29 29.14 23.76
CA SER A 25 -22.30 28.70 22.78
C SER A 25 -21.64 29.87 22.04
N LYS A 26 -20.30 29.90 22.06
CA LYS A 26 -19.41 30.11 20.89
C LYS A 26 -17.96 30.19 21.37
N THR A 27 -17.28 29.05 21.40
CA THR A 27 -15.82 29.02 21.42
C THR A 27 -15.35 28.51 20.08
N LYS A 28 -14.89 29.44 19.23
CA LYS A 28 -14.02 29.16 18.09
C LYS A 28 -12.79 28.44 18.62
N ASN A 29 -12.70 27.14 18.39
CA ASN A 29 -11.44 26.42 18.43
C ASN A 29 -10.98 26.20 16.99
N THR A 30 -10.08 27.07 16.58
CA THR A 30 -9.31 26.96 15.35
C THR A 30 -8.31 25.83 15.54
N VAL A 31 -8.61 24.66 14.98
CA VAL A 31 -7.60 23.62 14.72
C VAL A 31 -7.53 23.45 13.21
N SER A 32 -6.38 23.85 12.70
CA SER A 32 -5.94 23.71 11.32
C SER A 32 -5.67 22.23 11.03
N GLU A 33 -6.60 21.56 10.37
CA GLU A 33 -6.39 20.31 9.63
C GLU A 33 -7.51 20.18 8.59
N ASN A 34 -7.48 21.02 7.55
CA ASN A 34 -8.34 20.85 6.38
C ASN A 34 -7.82 19.66 5.57
N SER A 35 -8.19 18.47 6.03
CA SER A 35 -8.10 17.23 5.27
C SER A 35 -8.88 17.41 3.97
N ILE A 36 -8.24 17.21 2.82
CA ILE A 36 -8.96 17.00 1.57
C ILE A 36 -9.62 15.62 1.68
N ASN A 37 -10.81 15.58 2.26
CA ASN A 37 -11.68 14.40 2.34
C ASN A 37 -12.48 14.29 1.04
N SER A 38 -11.78 14.20 -0.09
CA SER A 38 -12.41 14.11 -1.41
C SER A 38 -12.93 12.69 -1.66
N ALA A 39 -13.97 12.58 -2.49
CA ALA A 39 -14.49 11.29 -2.94
C ALA A 39 -13.40 10.40 -3.56
N GLY A 40 -12.42 11.01 -4.25
CA GLY A 40 -11.25 10.31 -4.78
C GLY A 40 -10.36 9.70 -3.69
N LYS A 41 -10.08 10.44 -2.62
CA LYS A 41 -9.32 9.88 -1.48
C LYS A 41 -10.07 8.71 -0.84
N GLN A 42 -11.39 8.84 -0.68
CA GLN A 42 -12.22 7.75 -0.14
C GLN A 42 -12.16 6.50 -1.03
N LEU A 43 -12.23 6.66 -2.35
CA LEU A 43 -12.06 5.55 -3.30
C LEU A 43 -10.67 4.92 -3.23
N PHE A 44 -9.62 5.73 -3.06
CA PHE A 44 -8.24 5.24 -2.99
C PHE A 44 -7.98 4.33 -1.77
N TYR A 45 -8.60 4.65 -0.63
CA TYR A 45 -8.51 3.86 0.61
C TYR A 45 -9.63 2.81 0.76
N MET A 46 -10.56 2.73 -0.19
CA MET A 46 -11.68 1.81 -0.12
C MET A 46 -11.19 0.37 -0.31
N LYS A 47 -11.47 -0.48 0.68
CA LYS A 47 -11.22 -1.91 0.57
C LYS A 47 -12.29 -2.59 -0.25
N SER A 48 -11.86 -3.40 -1.21
CA SER A 48 -12.76 -4.27 -1.97
C SER A 48 -13.48 -5.26 -1.06
N LYS A 49 -14.77 -5.43 -1.29
CA LYS A 49 -15.56 -6.47 -0.60
C LYS A 49 -15.15 -7.89 -1.01
N GLU A 50 -14.51 -8.03 -2.18
CA GLU A 50 -14.17 -9.32 -2.78
C GLU A 50 -12.89 -9.93 -2.20
N ASN A 51 -11.90 -9.11 -1.88
CA ASN A 51 -10.60 -9.57 -1.38
C ASN A 51 -9.96 -8.70 -0.30
N ASN A 52 -10.61 -7.62 0.14
CA ASN A 52 -10.13 -6.71 1.19
C ASN A 52 -8.88 -5.88 0.81
N ILE A 53 -8.54 -5.78 -0.48
CA ILE A 53 -7.46 -4.92 -1.01
C ILE A 53 -8.00 -3.52 -1.32
N ALA A 54 -7.20 -2.48 -1.08
CA ALA A 54 -7.40 -1.10 -1.52
C ALA A 54 -6.26 -0.64 -2.43
N CYS A 55 -6.45 0.44 -3.20
CA CYS A 55 -5.38 1.03 -4.01
C CYS A 55 -4.21 1.49 -3.12
N SER A 56 -4.52 2.02 -1.94
CA SER A 56 -3.56 2.45 -0.91
C SER A 56 -2.75 1.30 -0.29
N ASP A 57 -3.12 0.04 -0.53
CA ASP A 57 -2.33 -1.08 -0.04
C ASP A 57 -1.05 -1.27 -0.87
N CYS A 58 -1.08 -0.88 -2.15
CA CYS A 58 0.05 -1.03 -3.07
C CYS A 58 0.67 0.32 -3.46
N HIS A 59 -0.09 1.41 -3.51
CA HIS A 59 0.41 2.69 -3.99
C HIS A 59 0.53 3.71 -2.87
N ASN A 60 1.60 4.51 -2.89
CA ASN A 60 1.85 5.56 -1.91
C ASN A 60 1.21 6.90 -2.34
N ASP A 61 0.50 7.57 -1.42
CA ASP A 61 0.01 8.96 -1.57
C ASP A 61 0.79 9.97 -0.70
N GLY A 62 1.77 9.49 0.06
CA GLY A 62 2.55 10.26 1.03
C GLY A 62 2.04 10.14 2.48
N SER A 63 0.82 9.67 2.70
CA SER A 63 0.23 9.49 4.04
C SER A 63 0.19 8.04 4.51
N ASN A 64 0.43 7.06 3.64
CA ASN A 64 0.46 5.63 3.92
C ASN A 64 1.87 4.99 3.86
N THR A 65 2.91 5.76 4.16
CA THR A 65 4.32 5.33 4.08
C THR A 65 4.70 4.21 5.05
N SER A 66 3.90 3.98 6.09
CA SER A 66 4.08 2.86 7.02
C SER A 66 3.78 1.50 6.39
N ASN A 67 3.04 1.46 5.28
CA ASN A 67 2.79 0.23 4.54
C ASN A 67 4.00 -0.10 3.66
N SER A 68 4.74 -1.14 4.05
CA SER A 68 5.95 -1.58 3.36
C SER A 68 5.72 -1.98 1.91
N LEU A 69 4.50 -2.36 1.50
CA LEU A 69 4.22 -2.75 0.13
C LEU A 69 4.27 -1.55 -0.83
N THR A 70 4.00 -0.34 -0.31
CA THR A 70 3.90 0.89 -1.12
C THR A 70 5.21 1.37 -1.73
N LYS A 71 6.36 0.90 -1.23
CA LYS A 71 7.69 1.22 -1.78
C LYS A 71 8.00 0.50 -3.09
N TYR A 72 7.24 -0.54 -3.42
CA TYR A 72 7.53 -1.42 -4.54
C TYR A 72 6.80 -1.04 -5.82
N PHE A 73 5.68 -0.34 -5.67
CA PHE A 73 4.89 0.17 -6.78
C PHE A 73 5.07 1.67 -6.92
N SER A 74 4.70 2.18 -8.08
CA SER A 74 4.74 3.62 -8.34
C SER A 74 3.86 4.38 -7.34
N ASP A 75 4.31 5.54 -6.90
CA ASP A 75 3.45 6.48 -6.19
C ASP A 75 2.25 6.90 -7.06
N ILE A 76 1.19 7.42 -6.44
CA ILE A 76 0.09 8.04 -7.20
C ILE A 76 0.30 9.53 -7.45
N THR A 77 1.32 10.10 -6.83
CA THR A 77 1.71 11.49 -6.98
C THR A 77 2.08 11.78 -8.44
N GLY A 78 1.39 12.73 -9.06
CA GLY A 78 1.58 13.06 -10.48
C GLY A 78 1.02 12.01 -11.46
N ALA A 79 0.21 11.05 -10.99
CA ALA A 79 -0.43 10.06 -11.87
C ALA A 79 -1.34 10.69 -12.93
N ASP A 80 -1.96 11.84 -12.61
CA ASP A 80 -2.78 12.66 -13.49
C ASP A 80 -1.99 13.33 -14.62
N LYS A 81 -0.67 13.49 -14.43
CA LYS A 81 0.24 14.15 -15.39
C LYS A 81 0.97 13.15 -16.31
N ARG A 82 0.70 11.86 -16.15
CA ARG A 82 1.36 10.83 -16.96
C ARG A 82 0.83 10.88 -18.38
N THR A 83 1.73 10.83 -19.36
CA THR A 83 1.36 10.73 -20.77
C THR A 83 1.21 9.29 -21.24
N SER A 84 1.74 8.34 -20.47
CA SER A 84 1.70 6.90 -20.73
C SER A 84 1.71 6.11 -19.42
N THR A 85 0.91 5.04 -19.36
CA THR A 85 0.91 4.09 -18.22
C THR A 85 0.90 2.64 -18.72
N TYR A 86 1.29 1.70 -17.84
CA TYR A 86 1.36 0.27 -18.16
C TYR A 86 2.19 -0.02 -19.43
N HIS A 87 3.36 0.62 -19.54
CA HIS A 87 4.27 0.46 -20.69
C HIS A 87 3.62 0.75 -22.05
N GLY A 88 2.87 1.86 -22.14
CA GLY A 88 2.24 2.29 -23.39
C GLY A 88 0.90 1.64 -23.69
N ARG A 89 0.32 0.89 -22.75
CA ARG A 89 -1.05 0.36 -22.90
C ARG A 89 -2.09 1.47 -22.94
N PHE A 90 -1.89 2.53 -22.16
CA PHE A 90 -2.77 3.71 -22.18
C PHE A 90 -1.91 4.94 -22.43
N THR A 91 -2.33 5.79 -23.37
CA THR A 91 -1.57 6.98 -23.77
C THR A 91 -2.48 8.20 -23.93
N GLY A 92 -1.92 9.40 -23.79
CA GLY A 92 -2.64 10.66 -23.96
C GLY A 92 -3.88 10.74 -23.07
N GLU A 93 -5.03 11.08 -23.66
CA GLU A 93 -6.30 11.22 -22.94
C GLU A 93 -6.79 9.91 -22.32
N GLU A 94 -6.35 8.75 -22.81
CA GLU A 94 -6.75 7.45 -22.22
C GLU A 94 -6.22 7.30 -20.80
N VAL A 95 -5.09 7.95 -20.46
CA VAL A 95 -4.55 7.93 -19.11
C VAL A 95 -5.56 8.56 -18.14
N ALA A 96 -6.14 9.71 -18.50
CA ALA A 96 -7.17 10.37 -17.70
C ALA A 96 -8.46 9.53 -17.66
N ARG A 97 -8.91 8.97 -18.80
CA ARG A 97 -10.08 8.07 -18.85
C ARG A 97 -9.91 6.81 -18.01
N ASN A 98 -8.68 6.40 -17.72
CA ASN A 98 -8.38 5.25 -16.85
C ASN A 98 -7.92 5.64 -15.44
N ALA A 99 -8.07 6.91 -15.05
CA ALA A 99 -7.57 7.45 -13.78
C ALA A 99 -6.11 7.04 -13.50
N GLY A 100 -5.19 7.35 -14.42
CA GLY A 100 -3.78 6.97 -14.28
C GLY A 100 -3.53 5.46 -14.28
N GLY A 101 -4.51 4.66 -14.70
CA GLY A 101 -4.48 3.20 -14.68
C GLY A 101 -5.16 2.54 -13.47
N ALA A 102 -5.87 3.31 -12.64
CA ALA A 102 -6.63 2.78 -11.50
C ALA A 102 -7.79 1.85 -11.93
N THR A 103 -8.32 2.00 -13.13
CA THR A 103 -9.34 1.07 -13.69
C THR A 103 -8.81 -0.37 -13.79
N VAL A 104 -7.55 -0.55 -14.17
CA VAL A 104 -6.90 -1.88 -14.18
C VAL A 104 -6.82 -2.44 -12.76
N CYS A 105 -6.51 -1.60 -11.78
CA CYS A 105 -6.47 -2.01 -10.37
C CYS A 105 -7.85 -2.44 -9.87
N TRP A 106 -8.87 -1.65 -10.18
CA TRP A 106 -10.26 -1.90 -9.82
C TRP A 106 -10.75 -3.29 -10.27
N GLU A 107 -10.52 -3.64 -11.53
CA GLU A 107 -10.99 -4.90 -12.11
C GLU A 107 -10.03 -6.06 -11.78
N THR A 108 -8.73 -5.86 -11.95
CA THR A 108 -7.75 -6.96 -11.88
C THR A 108 -7.38 -7.28 -10.44
N TYR A 109 -7.00 -6.26 -9.66
CA TYR A 109 -6.44 -6.47 -8.32
C TYR A 109 -7.52 -6.45 -7.25
N LEU A 110 -8.44 -5.49 -7.28
CA LEU A 110 -9.58 -5.40 -6.34
C LEU A 110 -10.71 -6.38 -6.67
N LYS A 111 -10.73 -6.97 -7.87
CA LYS A 111 -11.77 -7.92 -8.33
C LYS A 111 -13.18 -7.35 -8.34
N MET A 112 -13.32 -6.04 -8.53
CA MET A 112 -14.63 -5.41 -8.64
C MET A 112 -15.35 -5.92 -9.88
N LYS A 113 -16.62 -6.29 -9.73
CA LYS A 113 -17.43 -6.92 -10.79
C LYS A 113 -18.02 -5.92 -11.79
N THR A 114 -18.16 -4.68 -11.37
CA THR A 114 -18.66 -3.59 -12.21
C THR A 114 -17.51 -2.66 -12.55
N PRO A 115 -17.40 -2.16 -13.79
CA PRO A 115 -16.41 -1.15 -14.13
C PRO A 115 -16.56 0.11 -13.27
N MET A 116 -15.49 0.90 -13.19
CA MET A 116 -15.57 2.22 -12.57
C MET A 116 -16.50 3.13 -13.38
N THR A 117 -17.31 3.91 -12.68
CA THR A 117 -18.12 4.97 -13.29
C THR A 117 -17.26 6.18 -13.65
N GLU A 118 -17.74 7.02 -14.57
CA GLU A 118 -17.07 8.25 -14.97
C GLU A 118 -16.84 9.19 -13.77
N ASP A 119 -17.81 9.29 -12.84
CA ASP A 119 -17.69 10.11 -11.64
C ASP A 119 -16.59 9.59 -10.69
N GLN A 120 -16.44 8.28 -10.56
CA GLN A 120 -15.37 7.68 -9.76
C GLN A 120 -13.99 7.95 -10.39
N ILE A 121 -13.88 7.80 -11.71
CA ILE A 121 -12.64 8.10 -12.46
C ILE A 121 -12.28 9.58 -12.31
N LYS A 122 -13.25 10.48 -12.50
CA LYS A 122 -13.08 11.91 -12.32
C LYS A 122 -12.63 12.26 -10.90
N SER A 123 -13.29 11.69 -9.89
CA SER A 123 -12.95 11.92 -8.48
C SER A 123 -11.52 11.46 -8.14
N LEU A 124 -11.07 10.33 -8.69
CA LEU A 124 -9.69 9.86 -8.51
C LEU A 124 -8.68 10.79 -9.17
N ASN A 125 -8.92 11.22 -10.42
CA ASN A 125 -8.05 12.17 -11.10
C ASN A 125 -7.93 13.49 -10.31
N GLU A 126 -9.05 14.04 -9.83
CA GLU A 126 -9.05 15.25 -9.00
C GLU A 126 -8.23 15.06 -7.72
N TYR A 127 -8.34 13.90 -7.09
CA TYR A 127 -7.51 13.57 -5.93
C TYR A 127 -6.03 13.49 -6.29
N TYR A 128 -5.65 12.81 -7.38
CA TYR A 128 -4.25 12.72 -7.83
C TYR A 128 -3.66 14.10 -8.12
N SER A 129 -4.41 14.97 -8.81
CA SER A 129 -4.01 16.36 -9.07
C SER A 129 -3.86 17.20 -7.80
N SER A 130 -4.60 16.86 -6.73
CA SER A 130 -4.51 17.57 -5.44
C SER A 130 -3.26 17.21 -4.64
N LEU A 131 -2.60 16.09 -4.96
CA LEU A 131 -1.39 15.66 -4.26
C LEU A 131 -0.21 16.53 -4.67
N LYS A 132 0.58 16.96 -3.68
CA LYS A 132 1.80 17.71 -3.94
C LYS A 132 2.81 16.81 -4.65
N SER A 133 3.06 17.13 -5.92
CA SER A 133 4.06 16.43 -6.71
C SER A 133 5.46 16.75 -6.23
N LEU A 134 6.12 15.79 -5.58
CA LEU A 134 7.57 15.86 -5.32
C LEU A 134 8.39 15.49 -6.57
N THR A 135 7.75 14.91 -7.58
CA THR A 135 8.38 14.46 -8.83
C THR A 135 7.61 15.00 -10.04
N SER A 136 8.29 15.35 -11.12
CA SER A 136 7.69 15.81 -12.38
C SER A 136 7.60 14.70 -13.42
N LEU A 137 7.60 13.43 -12.98
CA LEU A 137 7.67 12.29 -13.88
C LEU A 137 6.38 12.15 -14.70
N THR A 138 6.50 12.41 -16.00
CA THR A 138 5.42 12.23 -16.98
C THR A 138 5.34 10.80 -17.51
N GLU A 139 6.37 9.99 -17.24
CA GLU A 139 6.43 8.58 -17.64
C GLU A 139 7.19 7.77 -16.59
N ILE A 140 6.74 6.53 -16.33
CA ILE A 140 7.41 5.59 -15.45
C ILE A 140 7.97 4.45 -16.30
N LYS A 141 9.30 4.38 -16.38
CA LYS A 141 10.03 3.29 -17.04
C LYS A 141 10.71 2.40 -16.01
N TYR A 142 10.50 1.10 -16.13
CA TYR A 142 11.22 0.07 -15.36
C TYR A 142 11.38 -1.18 -16.19
N GLU A 143 12.33 -2.03 -15.84
CA GLU A 143 12.48 -3.33 -16.50
C GLU A 143 11.44 -4.33 -15.96
N THR A 144 10.67 -4.91 -16.87
CA THR A 144 9.71 -5.99 -16.57
C THR A 144 9.54 -6.88 -17.79
N ILE A 145 9.19 -8.14 -17.53
CA ILE A 145 8.77 -9.10 -18.55
C ILE A 145 7.24 -9.27 -18.58
N ALA A 146 6.49 -8.63 -17.66
CA ALA A 146 5.04 -8.79 -17.56
C ALA A 146 4.24 -7.86 -18.48
N LEU A 147 4.81 -6.70 -18.83
CA LEU A 147 4.13 -5.61 -19.52
C LEU A 147 4.95 -5.11 -20.73
N PRO A 148 4.30 -4.56 -21.78
CA PRO A 148 2.83 -4.50 -21.95
C PRO A 148 2.21 -5.87 -22.27
N VAL A 149 3.05 -6.83 -22.69
CA VAL A 149 2.69 -8.23 -22.93
C VAL A 149 3.67 -9.13 -22.20
N LYS A 150 3.18 -10.24 -21.63
CA LYS A 150 4.00 -11.23 -20.93
C LYS A 150 5.01 -11.88 -21.89
N ASP A 151 6.30 -11.65 -21.66
CA ASP A 151 7.39 -12.26 -22.41
C ASP A 151 7.71 -13.66 -21.86
N LYS A 152 7.01 -14.67 -22.39
CA LYS A 152 7.16 -16.07 -21.96
C LYS A 152 8.52 -16.67 -22.34
N VAL A 153 9.23 -16.09 -23.32
CA VAL A 153 10.56 -16.58 -23.71
C VAL A 153 11.56 -16.19 -22.64
N LYS A 154 11.59 -14.90 -22.28
CA LYS A 154 12.44 -14.41 -21.19
C LYS A 154 12.09 -15.04 -19.84
N LEU A 155 10.82 -15.32 -19.56
CA LEU A 155 10.45 -16.04 -18.35
C LEU A 155 11.15 -17.41 -18.26
N LYS A 156 11.19 -18.18 -19.36
CA LYS A 156 11.83 -19.50 -19.35
C LYS A 156 13.34 -19.38 -19.12
N GLU A 157 13.97 -18.34 -19.66
CA GLU A 157 15.37 -18.03 -19.44
C GLU A 157 15.63 -17.66 -17.96
N GLU A 158 14.83 -16.76 -17.38
CA GLU A 158 14.92 -16.38 -15.97
C GLU A 158 14.69 -17.58 -15.04
N GLN A 159 13.68 -18.41 -15.31
CA GLN A 159 13.43 -19.63 -14.56
C GLN A 159 14.65 -20.56 -14.57
N LYS A 160 15.31 -20.72 -15.73
CA LYS A 160 16.53 -21.53 -15.84
C LYS A 160 17.68 -20.91 -15.02
N THR A 161 17.87 -19.59 -15.13
CA THR A 161 18.91 -18.87 -14.37
C THR A 161 18.69 -19.00 -12.87
N ILE A 162 17.49 -18.67 -12.38
CA ILE A 162 17.14 -18.66 -10.95
C ILE A 162 17.25 -20.07 -10.35
N MET A 163 16.82 -21.11 -11.07
CA MET A 163 16.99 -22.50 -10.61
C MET A 163 18.47 -22.91 -10.47
N GLY A 164 19.38 -22.25 -11.18
CA GLY A 164 20.83 -22.46 -11.04
C GLY A 164 21.47 -21.68 -9.89
N LEU A 165 20.74 -20.76 -9.27
CA LEU A 165 21.23 -19.97 -8.13
C LEU A 165 21.06 -20.76 -6.83
N LYS A 166 22.02 -20.59 -5.91
CA LYS A 166 21.89 -21.09 -4.54
C LYS A 166 21.12 -20.07 -3.71
N GLY A 167 19.90 -20.40 -3.32
CA GLY A 167 19.08 -19.56 -2.45
C GLY A 167 19.51 -19.62 -0.97
N ASP A 168 19.44 -18.48 -0.29
CA ASP A 168 19.61 -18.33 1.15
C ASP A 168 18.22 -18.14 1.82
N PRO A 169 17.70 -19.15 2.55
CA PRO A 169 16.39 -19.06 3.17
C PRO A 169 16.30 -17.99 4.27
N THR A 170 17.42 -17.52 4.84
CA THR A 170 17.42 -16.45 5.84
C THR A 170 17.15 -15.10 5.18
N LYS A 171 17.81 -14.84 4.05
CA LYS A 171 17.52 -13.66 3.20
C LYS A 171 16.12 -13.76 2.62
N GLY A 172 15.74 -14.95 2.16
CA GLY A 172 14.40 -15.23 1.64
C GLY A 172 13.29 -14.94 2.62
N GLU A 173 13.48 -15.25 3.91
CA GLU A 173 12.53 -14.88 4.96
C GLU A 173 12.39 -13.36 5.11
N ALA A 174 13.51 -12.62 5.09
CA ALA A 174 13.49 -11.17 5.19
C ALA A 174 12.76 -10.54 4.00
N ASP A 175 13.05 -11.00 2.79
CA ASP A 175 12.37 -10.53 1.58
C ASP A 175 10.90 -10.94 1.57
N PHE A 176 10.56 -12.15 2.00
CA PHE A 176 9.18 -12.59 2.13
C PHE A 176 8.38 -11.69 3.08
N LYS A 177 8.93 -11.37 4.27
CA LYS A 177 8.29 -10.47 5.25
C LYS A 177 8.04 -9.08 4.67
N ASN A 178 8.99 -8.58 3.88
CA ASN A 178 8.92 -7.24 3.31
C ASN A 178 7.98 -7.15 2.10
N ASN A 179 7.94 -8.18 1.25
CA ASN A 179 7.31 -8.14 -0.06
C ASN A 179 6.01 -8.95 -0.14
N CYS A 180 5.91 -10.08 0.56
CA CYS A 180 4.88 -11.10 0.35
C CYS A 180 3.92 -11.24 1.54
N ALA A 181 4.40 -11.01 2.76
CA ALA A 181 3.66 -11.28 3.99
C ALA A 181 2.41 -10.40 4.19
N PHE A 182 2.31 -9.27 3.48
CA PHE A 182 1.07 -8.47 3.48
C PHE A 182 -0.14 -9.31 3.04
N CYS A 183 0.04 -10.17 2.03
CA CYS A 183 -1.01 -11.07 1.53
C CYS A 183 -0.86 -12.50 2.07
N HIS A 184 0.37 -13.01 2.20
CA HIS A 184 0.63 -14.42 2.49
C HIS A 184 1.11 -14.69 3.92
N GLY A 185 1.18 -13.66 4.78
CA GLY A 185 1.56 -13.82 6.18
C GLY A 185 0.38 -14.33 7.02
N GLU A 186 0.69 -14.95 8.16
CA GLU A 186 -0.29 -15.54 9.08
C GLU A 186 -1.37 -14.54 9.54
N ASN A 187 -1.00 -13.26 9.66
CA ASN A 187 -1.92 -12.19 10.09
C ASN A 187 -2.53 -11.40 8.91
N SER A 188 -2.45 -11.92 7.68
CA SER A 188 -3.05 -11.23 6.53
C SER A 188 -4.57 -11.22 6.66
N ASN A 189 -5.16 -10.06 6.36
CA ASN A 189 -6.61 -9.90 6.25
C ASN A 189 -7.10 -9.89 4.79
N ILE A 190 -6.22 -10.22 3.84
CA ILE A 190 -6.55 -10.29 2.42
C ILE A 190 -7.23 -11.63 2.15
N LYS A 191 -8.41 -11.59 1.52
CA LYS A 191 -9.21 -12.80 1.27
C LYS A 191 -8.80 -13.44 -0.05
N LYS A 192 -9.04 -14.75 -0.17
CA LYS A 192 -8.82 -15.54 -1.40
C LYS A 192 -7.35 -15.55 -1.83
N VAL A 193 -6.44 -15.51 -0.87
CA VAL A 193 -5.00 -15.71 -1.06
C VAL A 193 -4.67 -17.14 -0.64
N PRO A 194 -4.00 -17.94 -1.49
CA PRO A 194 -3.63 -19.31 -1.14
C PRO A 194 -2.59 -19.33 -0.02
N SER A 195 -2.66 -20.33 0.87
CA SER A 195 -1.58 -20.56 1.83
C SER A 195 -0.33 -21.01 1.09
N LEU A 196 0.79 -20.33 1.32
CA LEU A 196 2.07 -20.73 0.73
C LEU A 196 2.74 -21.87 1.51
N PHE A 197 2.26 -22.16 2.72
CA PHE A 197 2.91 -23.11 3.63
C PHE A 197 2.10 -24.39 3.86
N ASP A 198 0.79 -24.35 3.60
CA ASP A 198 -0.09 -25.51 3.79
C ASP A 198 -0.60 -26.10 2.47
N GLU A 199 -0.69 -25.28 1.39
CA GLU A 199 -1.40 -25.64 0.16
C GLU A 199 -0.52 -25.52 -1.11
N PHE A 200 0.70 -25.00 -1.00
CA PHE A 200 1.53 -24.72 -2.16
C PHE A 200 2.44 -25.90 -2.52
N GLU A 201 2.01 -26.68 -3.52
CA GLU A 201 2.78 -27.76 -4.15
C GLU A 201 3.71 -27.27 -5.29
N GLY A 202 4.03 -25.98 -5.30
CA GLY A 202 4.84 -25.40 -6.36
C GLY A 202 6.33 -25.70 -6.24
N ASN A 203 7.08 -25.17 -7.20
CA ASN A 203 8.54 -25.19 -7.22
C ASN A 203 9.10 -23.81 -7.62
N VAL A 204 10.42 -23.67 -7.66
CA VAL A 204 11.10 -22.43 -8.06
C VAL A 204 10.51 -21.82 -9.34
N LYS A 205 10.21 -22.62 -10.38
CA LYS A 205 9.62 -22.08 -11.63
C LYS A 205 8.26 -21.42 -11.41
N SER A 206 7.40 -22.05 -10.61
CA SER A 206 6.08 -21.51 -10.29
C SER A 206 6.17 -20.27 -9.40
N ILE A 207 7.14 -20.22 -8.48
CA ILE A 207 7.40 -19.03 -7.66
C ILE A 207 7.89 -17.88 -8.56
N THR A 208 8.88 -18.14 -9.42
CA THR A 208 9.35 -17.17 -10.43
C THR A 208 8.21 -16.66 -11.31
N TYR A 209 7.34 -17.55 -11.81
CA TYR A 209 6.17 -17.17 -12.62
C TYR A 209 5.28 -16.18 -11.86
N ASN A 210 4.88 -16.52 -10.63
CA ASN A 210 3.96 -15.69 -9.86
C ASN A 210 4.59 -14.35 -9.48
N ILE A 211 5.87 -14.31 -9.11
CA ILE A 211 6.57 -13.06 -8.79
C ILE A 211 6.74 -12.19 -10.06
N ARG A 212 7.17 -12.77 -11.18
CA ARG A 212 7.48 -11.99 -12.39
C ARG A 212 6.26 -11.55 -13.18
N PHE A 213 5.18 -12.33 -13.17
CA PHE A 213 3.98 -12.04 -13.97
C PHE A 213 2.73 -11.71 -13.16
N GLY A 214 2.75 -11.96 -11.84
CA GLY A 214 1.53 -11.92 -11.03
C GLY A 214 0.52 -12.99 -11.46
N ASN A 215 -0.51 -13.16 -10.64
CA ASN A 215 -1.65 -14.00 -10.96
C ASN A 215 -2.90 -13.54 -10.18
N GLY A 216 -4.01 -13.33 -10.88
CA GLY A 216 -5.24 -12.88 -10.23
C GLY A 216 -5.06 -11.53 -9.54
N SER A 217 -5.14 -11.50 -8.21
CA SER A 217 -4.90 -10.30 -7.39
C SER A 217 -3.44 -10.12 -6.96
N MET A 218 -2.60 -11.14 -7.17
CA MET A 218 -1.16 -11.03 -6.89
C MET A 218 -0.51 -10.11 -7.92
N PRO A 219 0.14 -9.01 -7.49
CA PRO A 219 0.84 -8.12 -8.40
C PRO A 219 2.11 -8.79 -8.96
N PHE A 220 2.62 -8.25 -10.06
CA PHE A 220 3.95 -8.60 -10.54
C PHE A 220 5.01 -7.69 -9.88
N TYR A 221 6.23 -8.19 -9.75
CA TYR A 221 7.38 -7.46 -9.21
C TYR A 221 8.43 -7.22 -10.30
N LYS A 222 8.80 -5.96 -10.48
CA LYS A 222 9.85 -5.52 -11.42
C LYS A 222 11.23 -5.96 -10.94
N LYS A 223 12.19 -6.09 -11.87
CA LYS A 223 13.55 -6.55 -11.55
C LYS A 223 14.31 -5.65 -10.58
N SER A 224 14.03 -4.35 -10.61
CA SER A 224 14.63 -3.39 -9.68
C SER A 224 14.08 -3.50 -8.25
N VAL A 225 13.04 -4.31 -8.04
CA VAL A 225 12.46 -4.57 -6.72
C VAL A 225 12.85 -5.94 -6.20
N LEU A 226 12.76 -6.98 -7.03
CA LEU A 226 13.24 -8.32 -6.70
C LEU A 226 14.18 -8.79 -7.81
N SER A 227 15.45 -8.95 -7.48
CA SER A 227 16.46 -9.53 -8.37
C SER A 227 16.23 -11.03 -8.55
N ASP A 228 16.99 -11.65 -9.45
CA ASP A 228 16.93 -13.10 -9.66
C ASP A 228 17.43 -13.86 -8.41
N GLN A 229 18.41 -13.31 -7.70
CA GLN A 229 18.89 -13.87 -6.44
C GLN A 229 17.85 -13.75 -5.33
N ASP A 230 17.15 -12.61 -5.21
CA ASP A 230 16.09 -12.46 -4.21
C ASP A 230 14.96 -13.48 -4.44
N ILE A 231 14.61 -13.76 -5.70
CA ILE A 231 13.64 -14.81 -6.02
C ILE A 231 14.17 -16.20 -5.65
N ALA A 232 15.46 -16.48 -5.86
CA ALA A 232 16.07 -17.74 -5.43
C ALA A 232 16.04 -17.89 -3.90
N ASP A 233 16.35 -16.82 -3.16
CA ASP A 233 16.33 -16.76 -1.71
C ASP A 233 14.90 -16.96 -1.17
N ILE A 234 13.91 -16.22 -1.69
CA ILE A 234 12.47 -16.38 -1.36
C ILE A 234 12.01 -17.81 -1.66
N SER A 235 12.43 -18.38 -2.81
CA SER A 235 12.07 -19.75 -3.17
C SER A 235 12.63 -20.74 -2.15
N ALA A 236 13.90 -20.60 -1.76
CA ALA A 236 14.51 -21.45 -0.74
C ALA A 236 13.79 -21.36 0.61
N TYR A 237 13.34 -20.17 1.01
CA TYR A 237 12.56 -19.97 2.23
C TYR A 237 11.20 -20.69 2.18
N ILE A 238 10.43 -20.47 1.10
CA ILE A 238 9.09 -21.07 0.95
C ILE A 238 9.19 -22.60 0.91
N LEU A 239 10.08 -23.14 0.07
CA LEU A 239 10.24 -24.60 -0.07
C LEU A 239 10.69 -25.25 1.25
N LYS A 240 11.66 -24.63 1.95
CA LYS A 240 12.08 -25.10 3.27
C LYS A 240 10.93 -25.14 4.28
N LYS A 241 10.04 -24.15 4.28
CA LYS A 241 8.86 -24.13 5.15
C LYS A 241 7.83 -25.21 4.79
N ASN A 242 7.77 -25.62 3.53
CA ASN A 242 6.90 -26.69 3.04
C ASN A 242 7.52 -28.08 3.20
N GLY A 243 8.71 -28.19 3.79
CA GLY A 243 9.45 -29.45 3.95
C GLY A 243 10.07 -29.98 2.64
N GLN A 244 10.30 -29.10 1.66
CA GLN A 244 10.91 -29.39 0.35
C GLN A 244 12.36 -28.92 0.26
#